data_AF-F4S4H2-F1
#
_entry.id   AF-F4S4H2-F1
#
_cell.length_a   1.000
_cell.length_b   1.000
_cell.length_c   1.000
_cell.angle_alpha   90.00
_cell.angle_beta   90.00
_cell.angle_gamma   90.00
#
_symmetry.space_group_name_H-M   'P 1'
#
loop_
_entity.id
_entity.type
_entity.pdbx_description
1 polymer ?
#
loop_
_entity_poly.entity_id
_entity_poly.type
_entity_poly.pdbx_seq_one_letter_code
_entity_poly.pdbx_strand_id
1 'polypeptide(L)'
;MHRFTNDNFEQCLSQPDKFLDLEDAALNDAEMIDEIVADPLRLIDRTKDPIQTSDEDLKGLGEVLKDVFYTHYSEIFGKDGDLCVEDYFRDVDMWRILNNVNLIHNEDDLQWLLGGDILVGGVHKLFLSLQCWKQSPTAIEREERMAVRKAIAAQVYRETIERLEKQNTQRLQADQLAKIRLEQKAIKLAKRVEEARLAKIRLDKAKYARESNSRAMHWLKNEKVPIELISEKEELYLAEQANRIAE
;
A
#
# COMPACT_ATOMS: atom_id res chain seq x y z
N MET A 1 -15.14 2.39 -0.52
CA MET A 1 -14.12 2.24 -1.59
C MET A 1 -13.76 3.63 -2.11
N HIS A 2 -12.80 4.32 -1.50
CA HIS A 2 -12.32 5.61 -2.01
C HIS A 2 -11.11 5.37 -2.91
N ARG A 3 -11.26 5.63 -4.21
CA ARG A 3 -10.14 5.63 -5.16
C ARG A 3 -9.27 6.85 -4.86
N PHE A 4 -7.98 6.63 -4.62
CA PHE A 4 -7.01 7.72 -4.52
C PHE A 4 -6.83 8.36 -5.90
N THR A 5 -7.52 9.47 -6.12
CA THR A 5 -7.25 10.41 -7.20
C THR A 5 -6.27 11.48 -6.70
N ASN A 6 -5.61 12.21 -7.61
CA ASN A 6 -4.66 13.27 -7.25
C ASN A 6 -5.26 14.31 -6.28
N ASP A 7 -6.57 14.57 -6.35
CA ASP A 7 -7.27 15.52 -5.49
C ASP A 7 -7.39 15.04 -4.03
N ASN A 8 -7.42 13.72 -3.79
CA ASN A 8 -7.57 13.15 -2.45
C ASN A 8 -6.22 13.08 -1.70
N PHE A 9 -5.10 13.17 -2.42
CA PHE A 9 -3.76 13.09 -1.85
C PHE A 9 -3.34 14.39 -1.15
N GLU A 10 -3.64 15.55 -1.73
CA GLU A 10 -3.33 16.85 -1.10
C GLU A 10 -4.18 17.11 0.13
N GLN A 11 -5.44 16.68 0.14
CA GLN A 11 -6.28 16.71 1.34
C GLN A 11 -5.68 15.85 2.47
N CYS A 12 -5.10 14.69 2.15
CA CYS A 12 -4.48 13.80 3.15
C CYS A 12 -3.25 14.43 3.84
N LEU A 13 -2.49 15.27 3.14
CA LEU A 13 -1.33 15.96 3.73
C LEU A 13 -1.71 17.08 4.71
N SER A 14 -2.95 17.56 4.66
CA SER A 14 -3.42 18.70 5.47
C SER A 14 -4.02 18.31 6.83
N GLN A 15 -4.40 17.03 7.03
CA GLN A 15 -5.07 16.55 8.25
C GLN A 15 -4.58 15.14 8.66
N PRO A 16 -3.34 15.01 9.19
CA PRO A 16 -2.75 13.72 9.54
C PRO A 16 -3.48 12.99 10.67
N ASP A 17 -4.22 13.70 11.53
CA ASP A 17 -4.85 13.13 12.73
C ASP A 17 -6.16 12.36 12.45
N LYS A 18 -6.71 12.42 11.24
CA LYS A 18 -7.98 11.75 10.88
C LYS A 18 -7.84 10.29 10.44
N PHE A 19 -6.61 9.77 10.37
CA PHE A 19 -6.33 8.45 9.76
C PHE A 19 -5.71 7.43 10.72
N LEU A 20 -5.57 7.76 12.01
CA LEU A 20 -5.11 6.81 13.05
C LEU A 20 -6.11 5.67 13.31
N ASP A 21 -7.35 5.78 12.82
CA ASP A 21 -8.36 4.72 12.93
C ASP A 21 -8.36 3.74 11.72
N LEU A 22 -7.38 3.82 10.81
CA LEU A 22 -7.33 3.01 9.58
C LEU A 22 -6.25 1.92 9.57
N GLU A 23 -5.40 1.84 10.61
CA GLU A 23 -4.41 0.75 10.73
C GLU A 23 -5.06 -0.63 10.92
N ASP A 24 -6.27 -0.71 11.46
CA ASP A 24 -6.98 -1.98 11.66
C ASP A 24 -7.71 -2.50 10.41
N ALA A 25 -7.95 -1.65 9.40
CA ALA A 25 -8.61 -2.07 8.15
C ALA A 25 -7.64 -2.64 7.11
N ALA A 26 -6.37 -2.24 7.14
CA ALA A 26 -5.38 -2.58 6.11
C ALA A 26 -4.74 -3.98 6.28
N LEU A 27 -4.91 -4.61 7.44
CA LEU A 27 -4.33 -5.94 7.72
C LEU A 27 -5.16 -7.10 7.16
N ASN A 28 -6.43 -6.89 6.81
CA ASN A 28 -7.27 -7.93 6.17
C ASN A 28 -7.13 -7.97 4.65
N ASP A 29 -6.61 -6.92 4.01
CA ASP A 29 -6.51 -6.84 2.54
C ASP A 29 -5.21 -7.44 1.99
N ALA A 30 -4.23 -7.74 2.85
CA ALA A 30 -2.95 -8.33 2.46
C ALA A 30 -3.09 -9.82 2.06
N GLU A 31 -4.10 -10.53 2.56
CA GLU A 31 -4.38 -11.93 2.18
C GLU A 31 -5.13 -12.04 0.84
N MET A 32 -5.67 -10.94 0.29
CA MET A 32 -6.41 -10.96 -0.98
C MET A 32 -5.54 -10.76 -2.23
N ILE A 33 -4.27 -10.39 -2.08
CA ILE A 33 -3.39 -10.08 -3.21
C ILE A 33 -2.68 -11.34 -3.74
N ASP A 34 -2.50 -12.37 -2.90
CA ASP A 34 -1.84 -13.63 -3.30
C ASP A 34 -2.76 -14.57 -4.11
N GLU A 35 -4.08 -14.32 -4.16
CA GLU A 35 -5.03 -15.19 -4.86
C GLU A 35 -5.32 -14.78 -6.32
N ILE A 36 -4.77 -13.66 -6.79
CA ILE A 36 -4.99 -13.19 -8.19
C ILE A 36 -4.00 -13.85 -9.17
N VAL A 37 -2.98 -14.59 -8.68
CA VAL A 37 -1.89 -15.12 -9.51
C VAL A 37 -2.03 -16.62 -9.84
N ALA A 38 -3.09 -17.32 -9.40
CA ALA A 38 -3.14 -18.78 -9.47
C ALA A 38 -4.32 -19.43 -10.21
N ASP A 39 -4.96 -18.76 -11.17
CA ASP A 39 -5.85 -19.49 -12.10
C ASP A 39 -5.86 -18.89 -13.52
N PRO A 40 -5.10 -19.45 -14.47
CA PRO A 40 -5.14 -19.04 -15.87
C PRO A 40 -6.47 -19.36 -16.58
N LEU A 41 -7.43 -20.05 -15.92
CA LEU A 41 -8.62 -20.61 -16.58
C LEU A 41 -9.97 -20.15 -16.01
N ARG A 42 -10.01 -19.17 -15.11
CA ARG A 42 -11.29 -18.56 -14.71
C ARG A 42 -11.87 -17.74 -15.88
N LEU A 43 -12.73 -18.37 -16.69
CA LEU A 43 -13.68 -17.69 -17.56
C LEU A 43 -14.39 -16.62 -16.73
N ILE A 44 -14.21 -15.36 -17.10
CA ILE A 44 -14.68 -14.26 -16.27
C ILE A 44 -16.15 -14.01 -16.64
N ASP A 45 -17.06 -14.34 -15.73
CA ASP A 45 -18.47 -13.97 -15.84
C ASP A 45 -18.63 -12.46 -15.58
N ARG A 46 -18.32 -11.65 -16.59
CA ARG A 46 -18.46 -10.19 -16.53
C ARG A 46 -19.87 -9.74 -16.90
N THR A 47 -20.90 -10.32 -16.30
CA THR A 47 -22.32 -9.95 -16.50
C THR A 47 -22.64 -8.49 -16.19
N LYS A 48 -21.74 -7.76 -15.51
CA LYS A 48 -21.93 -6.35 -15.12
C LYS A 48 -20.95 -5.37 -15.74
N ASP A 49 -19.95 -5.83 -16.49
CA ASP A 49 -19.20 -4.90 -17.32
C ASP A 49 -20.00 -4.78 -18.62
N PRO A 50 -20.65 -3.63 -18.91
CA PRO A 50 -20.84 -3.29 -20.32
C PRO A 50 -19.45 -3.47 -20.94
N ILE A 51 -19.37 -4.03 -22.16
CA ILE A 51 -18.11 -4.05 -22.89
C ILE A 51 -17.38 -2.74 -22.56
N GLN A 52 -16.06 -2.76 -22.36
CA GLN A 52 -15.36 -1.56 -22.76
C GLN A 52 -15.81 -1.25 -24.18
N THR A 53 -16.66 -0.24 -24.31
CA THR A 53 -17.73 -0.07 -25.30
C THR A 53 -17.21 0.29 -26.69
N SER A 54 -16.08 -0.29 -27.10
CA SER A 54 -15.26 0.24 -28.18
C SER A 54 -14.47 -0.79 -28.98
N ASP A 55 -14.68 -2.09 -28.78
CA ASP A 55 -14.06 -3.10 -29.66
C ASP A 55 -15.02 -3.38 -30.83
N GLU A 56 -15.03 -2.46 -31.81
CA GLU A 56 -15.91 -2.53 -33.00
C GLU A 56 -15.82 -3.89 -33.71
N ASP A 57 -14.66 -4.54 -33.65
CA ASP A 57 -14.42 -5.86 -34.22
C ASP A 57 -15.30 -6.97 -33.62
N LEU A 58 -15.63 -6.87 -32.32
CA LEU A 58 -16.47 -7.85 -31.63
C LEU A 58 -17.96 -7.61 -31.88
N LYS A 59 -18.35 -6.41 -32.29
CA LYS A 59 -19.74 -6.11 -32.62
C LYS A 59 -20.21 -6.92 -33.82
N GLY A 60 -19.38 -6.96 -34.88
CA GLY A 60 -19.65 -7.77 -36.06
C GLY A 60 -19.73 -9.27 -35.75
N LEU A 61 -18.87 -9.76 -34.86
CA LEU A 61 -18.96 -11.14 -34.37
C LEU A 61 -20.28 -11.41 -33.64
N GLY A 62 -20.72 -10.49 -32.77
CA GLY A 62 -21.98 -10.63 -32.03
C GLY A 62 -23.18 -10.78 -32.95
N GLU A 63 -23.26 -9.96 -34.01
CA GLU A 63 -24.32 -10.05 -35.03
C GLU A 63 -24.29 -11.40 -35.76
N VAL A 64 -23.10 -11.87 -36.18
CA VAL A 64 -22.94 -13.18 -36.82
C VAL A 64 -23.39 -14.32 -35.92
N LEU A 65 -23.02 -14.31 -34.63
CA LEU A 65 -23.40 -15.36 -33.70
C LEU A 65 -24.92 -15.39 -33.46
N LYS A 66 -25.57 -14.22 -33.38
CA LYS A 66 -27.03 -14.13 -33.29
C LYS A 66 -27.71 -14.70 -34.52
N ASP A 67 -27.26 -14.34 -35.71
CA ASP A 67 -27.85 -14.82 -36.97
C ASP A 67 -27.69 -16.34 -37.12
N VAL A 68 -26.52 -16.88 -36.75
CA VAL A 68 -26.26 -18.32 -36.76
C VAL A 68 -27.19 -19.05 -35.80
N PHE A 69 -27.35 -18.54 -34.57
CA PHE A 69 -28.24 -19.15 -33.60
C PHE A 69 -29.71 -19.05 -34.03
N TYR A 70 -30.15 -17.89 -34.53
CA TYR A 70 -31.50 -17.67 -35.04
C TYR A 70 -31.84 -18.60 -36.20
N THR A 71 -30.88 -18.81 -37.11
CA THR A 71 -31.02 -19.74 -38.23
C THR A 71 -31.19 -21.17 -37.72
N HIS A 72 -30.33 -21.60 -36.79
CA HIS A 72 -30.40 -22.94 -36.18
C HIS A 72 -31.71 -23.16 -35.41
N TYR A 73 -32.17 -22.14 -34.69
CA TYR A 73 -33.48 -22.14 -34.02
C TYR A 73 -34.62 -22.33 -35.03
N SER A 74 -34.61 -21.54 -36.11
CA SER A 74 -35.64 -21.58 -37.17
C SER A 74 -35.65 -22.92 -37.93
N GLU A 75 -34.50 -23.59 -38.05
CA GLU A 75 -34.39 -24.93 -38.63
C GLU A 75 -35.11 -25.99 -37.80
N ILE A 76 -35.19 -25.81 -36.48
CA ILE A 76 -35.76 -26.80 -35.55
C ILE A 76 -37.23 -26.55 -35.27
N PHE A 77 -37.60 -25.31 -34.97
CA PHE A 77 -38.98 -24.96 -34.58
C PHE A 77 -39.81 -24.35 -35.71
N GLY A 78 -39.20 -24.04 -36.85
CA GLY A 78 -39.86 -23.30 -37.93
C GLY A 78 -40.03 -21.81 -37.62
N LYS A 79 -40.67 -21.08 -38.54
CA LYS A 79 -40.87 -19.62 -38.42
C LYS A 79 -42.03 -19.21 -37.53
N ASP A 80 -42.95 -20.13 -37.24
CA ASP A 80 -44.19 -19.90 -36.50
C ASP A 80 -44.20 -20.64 -35.15
N GLY A 81 -43.01 -20.89 -34.56
CA GLY A 81 -42.89 -21.58 -33.28
C GLY A 81 -43.49 -20.76 -32.13
N ASP A 82 -44.10 -21.44 -31.15
CA ASP A 82 -44.65 -20.82 -29.94
C ASP A 82 -43.57 -20.36 -28.94
N LEU A 83 -42.31 -20.75 -29.17
CA LEU A 83 -41.17 -20.43 -28.31
C LEU A 83 -40.41 -19.22 -28.87
N CYS A 84 -39.66 -18.52 -28.02
CA CYS A 84 -38.82 -17.41 -28.47
C CYS A 84 -37.34 -17.82 -28.52
N VAL A 85 -36.58 -17.23 -29.44
CA VAL A 85 -35.13 -17.49 -29.57
C VAL A 85 -34.40 -17.05 -28.30
N GLU A 86 -34.88 -15.97 -27.70
CA GLU A 86 -34.37 -15.36 -26.49
C GLU A 86 -34.54 -16.26 -25.25
N ASP A 87 -35.39 -17.28 -25.31
CA ASP A 87 -35.50 -18.27 -24.23
C ASP A 87 -34.26 -19.18 -24.16
N TYR A 88 -33.57 -19.36 -25.29
CA TYR A 88 -32.42 -20.26 -25.44
C TYR A 88 -31.08 -19.53 -25.62
N PHE A 89 -31.08 -18.32 -26.16
CA PHE A 89 -29.87 -17.54 -26.37
C PHE A 89 -30.15 -16.05 -26.24
N ARG A 90 -29.74 -15.48 -25.11
CA ARG A 90 -29.97 -14.07 -24.80
C ARG A 90 -28.75 -13.24 -25.17
N ASP A 91 -28.96 -11.93 -25.18
CA ASP A 91 -27.87 -10.96 -25.31
C ASP A 91 -26.77 -11.19 -24.26
N VAL A 92 -27.13 -11.54 -23.01
CA VAL A 92 -26.16 -11.84 -21.94
C VAL A 92 -25.25 -13.02 -22.30
N ASP A 93 -25.80 -14.02 -22.97
CA ASP A 93 -25.08 -15.22 -23.37
C ASP A 93 -24.09 -14.87 -24.50
N MET A 94 -24.52 -14.06 -25.48
CA MET A 94 -23.63 -13.45 -26.47
C MET A 94 -22.53 -12.62 -25.81
N TRP A 95 -22.87 -11.78 -24.83
CA TRP A 95 -21.88 -10.94 -24.12
C TRP A 95 -20.81 -11.76 -23.43
N ARG A 96 -21.19 -12.87 -22.81
CA ARG A 96 -20.24 -13.80 -22.19
C ARG A 96 -19.27 -14.37 -23.22
N ILE A 97 -19.76 -14.79 -24.39
CA ILE A 97 -18.91 -15.28 -25.49
C ILE A 97 -17.92 -14.19 -25.92
N LEU A 98 -18.40 -12.99 -26.24
CA LEU A 98 -17.55 -11.92 -26.77
C LEU A 98 -16.46 -11.51 -25.78
N ASN A 99 -16.78 -11.42 -24.48
CA ASN A 99 -15.82 -11.07 -23.44
C ASN A 99 -14.76 -12.15 -23.18
N ASN A 100 -15.08 -13.41 -23.51
CA ASN A 100 -14.20 -14.56 -23.29
C ASN A 100 -13.72 -15.18 -24.61
N VAL A 101 -13.85 -14.49 -25.75
CA VAL A 101 -13.56 -15.05 -27.08
C VAL A 101 -12.17 -15.68 -27.17
N ASN A 102 -11.17 -15.05 -26.55
CA ASN A 102 -9.79 -15.53 -26.57
C ASN A 102 -9.56 -16.77 -25.70
N LEU A 103 -10.47 -17.08 -24.77
CA LEU A 103 -10.38 -18.19 -23.81
C LEU A 103 -11.14 -19.44 -24.27
N ILE A 104 -11.97 -19.33 -25.31
CA ILE A 104 -12.78 -20.44 -25.83
C ILE A 104 -11.96 -21.21 -26.88
N HIS A 105 -11.43 -22.37 -26.54
CA HIS A 105 -10.58 -23.16 -27.43
C HIS A 105 -11.28 -24.39 -28.01
N ASN A 106 -12.25 -24.93 -27.28
CA ASN A 106 -13.04 -26.09 -27.67
C ASN A 106 -14.55 -25.85 -27.40
N GLU A 107 -15.38 -26.79 -27.84
CA GLU A 107 -16.84 -26.72 -27.64
C GLU A 107 -17.23 -26.79 -26.17
N ASP A 108 -16.49 -27.56 -25.36
CA ASP A 108 -16.76 -27.69 -23.93
C ASP A 108 -16.57 -26.34 -23.23
N ASP A 109 -15.52 -25.57 -23.53
CA ASP A 109 -15.30 -24.23 -22.97
C ASP A 109 -16.51 -23.31 -23.24
N LEU A 110 -17.06 -23.39 -24.44
CA LEU A 110 -18.24 -22.62 -24.83
C LEU A 110 -19.49 -23.11 -24.09
N GLN A 111 -19.66 -24.42 -23.94
CA GLN A 111 -20.76 -25.02 -23.20
C GLN A 111 -20.71 -24.63 -21.70
N TRP A 112 -19.52 -24.70 -21.09
CA TRP A 112 -19.27 -24.27 -19.71
C TRP A 112 -19.57 -22.79 -19.52
N LEU A 113 -19.18 -21.95 -20.49
CA LEU A 113 -19.40 -20.51 -20.44
C LEU A 113 -20.88 -20.12 -20.54
N LEU A 114 -21.63 -20.76 -21.43
CA LEU A 114 -23.04 -20.47 -21.65
C LEU A 114 -23.89 -21.03 -20.51
N GLY A 115 -23.55 -22.24 -20.04
CA GLY A 115 -24.32 -22.96 -19.03
C GLY A 115 -25.75 -23.29 -19.48
N GLY A 116 -26.44 -24.13 -18.70
CA GLY A 116 -27.88 -24.38 -18.87
C GLY A 116 -28.30 -25.12 -20.14
N ASP A 117 -29.60 -25.04 -20.44
CA ASP A 117 -30.28 -25.73 -21.53
C ASP A 117 -30.19 -24.91 -22.83
N ILE A 118 -29.01 -24.88 -23.45
CA ILE A 118 -28.92 -24.47 -24.85
C ILE A 118 -29.54 -25.55 -25.74
N LEU A 119 -30.19 -25.08 -26.79
CA LEU A 119 -30.76 -25.91 -27.81
C LEU A 119 -29.71 -26.88 -28.42
N VAL A 120 -30.11 -28.14 -28.61
CA VAL A 120 -29.22 -29.23 -29.05
C VAL A 120 -28.49 -28.86 -30.35
N GLY A 121 -27.18 -29.02 -30.37
CA GLY A 121 -26.32 -28.65 -31.50
C GLY A 121 -26.05 -27.14 -31.64
N GLY A 122 -26.72 -26.28 -30.85
CA GLY A 122 -26.51 -24.83 -30.86
C GLY A 122 -25.09 -24.44 -30.45
N VAL A 123 -24.55 -25.08 -29.41
CA VAL A 123 -23.13 -24.88 -28.99
C VAL A 123 -22.17 -25.16 -30.14
N HIS A 124 -22.34 -26.29 -30.82
CA HIS A 124 -21.49 -26.70 -31.93
C HIS A 124 -21.51 -25.67 -33.07
N LYS A 125 -22.71 -25.21 -33.46
CA LYS A 125 -22.87 -24.17 -34.51
C LYS A 125 -22.18 -22.87 -34.12
N LEU A 126 -22.40 -22.39 -32.90
CA LEU A 126 -21.76 -21.17 -32.39
C LEU A 126 -20.24 -21.32 -32.35
N PHE A 127 -19.73 -22.47 -31.92
CA PHE A 127 -18.30 -22.75 -31.86
C PHE A 127 -17.65 -22.74 -33.24
N LEU A 128 -18.26 -23.38 -34.24
CA LEU A 128 -17.74 -23.35 -35.61
C LEU A 128 -17.67 -21.92 -36.16
N SER A 129 -18.72 -21.12 -35.97
CA SER A 129 -18.72 -19.71 -36.37
C SER A 129 -17.64 -18.90 -35.65
N LEU A 130 -17.41 -19.17 -34.36
CA LEU A 130 -16.34 -18.56 -33.59
C LEU A 130 -14.95 -18.91 -34.15
N GLN A 131 -14.72 -20.19 -34.51
CA GLN A 131 -13.46 -20.64 -35.10
C GLN A 131 -13.22 -20.00 -36.47
N CYS A 132 -14.25 -19.91 -37.32
CA CYS A 132 -14.17 -19.21 -38.59
C CYS A 132 -13.80 -17.73 -38.39
N TRP A 133 -14.43 -17.07 -37.42
CA TRP A 133 -14.10 -15.68 -37.11
C TRP A 133 -12.67 -15.52 -36.58
N LYS A 134 -12.19 -16.41 -35.71
CA LYS A 134 -10.81 -16.37 -35.19
C LYS A 134 -9.74 -16.46 -36.28
N GLN A 135 -10.06 -17.10 -37.41
CA GLN A 135 -9.18 -17.19 -38.57
C GLN A 135 -9.34 -16.01 -39.54
N SER A 136 -10.30 -15.12 -39.30
CA SER A 136 -10.54 -13.96 -40.16
C SER A 136 -9.46 -12.88 -39.98
N PRO A 137 -9.19 -12.07 -41.02
CA PRO A 137 -8.27 -10.93 -40.92
C PRO A 137 -8.61 -9.99 -39.76
N THR A 138 -9.90 -9.74 -39.53
CA THR A 138 -10.39 -8.89 -38.43
C THR A 138 -9.95 -9.42 -37.06
N ALA A 139 -10.06 -10.72 -36.83
CA ALA A 139 -9.62 -11.32 -35.56
C ALA A 139 -8.10 -11.27 -35.40
N ILE A 140 -7.35 -11.55 -36.47
CA ILE A 140 -5.88 -11.50 -36.47
C ILE A 140 -5.39 -10.07 -36.13
N GLU A 141 -5.90 -9.06 -36.83
CA GLU A 141 -5.53 -7.67 -36.58
C GLU A 141 -5.90 -7.22 -35.16
N ARG A 142 -7.05 -7.69 -34.65
CA ARG A 142 -7.48 -7.40 -33.28
C ARG A 142 -6.53 -8.03 -32.27
N GLU A 143 -6.11 -9.28 -32.47
CA GLU A 143 -5.14 -9.95 -31.59
C GLU A 143 -3.79 -9.21 -31.58
N GLU A 144 -3.31 -8.77 -32.73
CA GLU A 144 -2.10 -7.95 -32.83
C GLU A 144 -2.24 -6.62 -32.07
N ARG A 145 -3.35 -5.89 -32.25
CA ARG A 145 -3.64 -4.66 -31.49
C ARG A 145 -3.66 -4.92 -29.99
N MET A 146 -4.28 -6.03 -29.56
CA MET A 146 -4.35 -6.41 -28.15
C MET A 146 -2.98 -6.80 -27.60
N ALA A 147 -2.13 -7.47 -28.37
CA ALA A 147 -0.76 -7.80 -27.99
C ALA A 147 0.09 -6.53 -27.80
N VAL A 148 -0.02 -5.57 -28.71
CA VAL A 148 0.65 -4.26 -28.60
C VAL A 148 0.18 -3.51 -27.34
N ARG A 149 -1.14 -3.44 -27.10
CA ARG A 149 -1.70 -2.81 -25.90
C ARG A 149 -1.18 -3.46 -24.61
N LYS A 150 -1.14 -4.79 -24.56
CA LYS A 150 -0.59 -5.53 -23.41
C LYS A 150 0.89 -5.24 -23.20
N ALA A 151 1.68 -5.18 -24.27
CA ALA A 151 3.11 -4.86 -24.19
C ALA A 151 3.35 -3.44 -23.66
N ILE A 152 2.58 -2.45 -24.13
CA ILE A 152 2.63 -1.07 -23.64
C ILE A 152 2.25 -1.02 -22.15
N ALA A 153 1.14 -1.66 -21.77
CA ALA A 153 0.70 -1.69 -20.37
C ALA A 153 1.76 -2.34 -19.44
N ALA A 154 2.36 -3.44 -19.88
CA ALA A 154 3.45 -4.10 -19.14
C ALA A 154 4.68 -3.21 -19.00
N GLN A 155 5.01 -2.40 -20.01
CA GLN A 155 6.10 -1.42 -19.91
C GLN A 155 5.77 -0.32 -18.90
N VAL A 156 4.60 0.30 -18.99
CA VAL A 156 4.16 1.35 -18.06
C VAL A 156 4.15 0.84 -16.62
N TYR A 157 3.69 -0.40 -16.40
CA TYR A 157 3.70 -1.03 -15.09
C TYR A 157 5.12 -1.20 -14.53
N ARG A 158 6.06 -1.67 -15.35
CA ARG A 158 7.48 -1.80 -14.96
C ARG A 158 8.09 -0.45 -14.58
N GLU A 159 7.89 0.57 -15.39
CA GLU A 159 8.39 1.94 -15.11
C GLU A 159 7.80 2.50 -13.81
N THR A 160 6.52 2.18 -13.53
CA THR A 160 5.85 2.60 -12.30
C THR A 160 6.45 1.94 -11.07
N ILE A 161 6.70 0.62 -11.12
CA ILE A 161 7.36 -0.12 -10.03
C ILE A 161 8.76 0.47 -9.78
N GLU A 162 9.57 0.63 -10.83
CA GLU A 162 10.94 1.14 -10.69
C GLU A 162 10.95 2.54 -10.04
N ARG A 163 10.00 3.41 -10.42
CA ARG A 163 9.85 4.73 -9.81
C ARG A 163 9.51 4.63 -8.32
N LEU A 164 8.60 3.74 -7.94
CA LEU A 164 8.19 3.54 -6.55
C LEU A 164 9.33 2.98 -5.70
N GLU A 165 10.11 2.03 -6.22
CA GLU A 165 11.29 1.48 -5.55
C GLU A 165 12.36 2.55 -5.30
N LYS A 166 12.63 3.41 -6.30
CA LYS A 166 13.54 4.55 -6.14
C LYS A 166 13.07 5.53 -5.07
N GLN A 167 11.78 5.83 -5.02
CA GLN A 167 11.23 6.72 -3.98
C GLN A 167 11.33 6.07 -2.58
N ASN A 168 11.08 4.77 -2.47
CA ASN A 168 11.14 4.06 -1.21
C ASN A 168 12.57 4.00 -0.66
N THR A 169 13.54 3.68 -1.51
CA THR A 169 14.97 3.66 -1.13
C THR A 169 15.46 5.05 -0.67
N GLN A 170 15.03 6.13 -1.33
CA GLN A 170 15.35 7.49 -0.90
C GLN A 170 14.77 7.84 0.47
N ARG A 171 13.52 7.42 0.75
CA ARG A 171 12.88 7.60 2.07
C ARG A 171 13.64 6.86 3.17
N LEU A 172 13.98 5.60 2.94
CA LEU A 172 14.75 4.79 3.89
C LEU A 172 16.12 5.43 4.21
N GLN A 173 16.82 5.95 3.20
CA GLN A 173 18.09 6.65 3.40
C GLN A 173 17.91 7.96 4.19
N ALA A 174 16.86 8.73 3.89
CA ALA A 174 16.55 9.96 4.61
C ALA A 174 16.22 9.69 6.09
N ASP A 175 15.44 8.64 6.38
CA ASP A 175 15.09 8.25 7.74
C ASP A 175 16.31 7.78 8.54
N GLN A 176 17.19 7.00 7.91
CA GLN A 176 18.46 6.59 8.55
C GLN A 176 19.33 7.80 8.89
N LEU A 177 19.48 8.75 7.96
CA LEU A 177 20.22 9.98 8.21
C LEU A 177 19.58 10.84 9.31
N ALA A 178 18.24 10.89 9.38
CA ALA A 178 17.52 11.59 10.43
C ALA A 178 17.76 10.96 11.81
N LYS A 179 17.73 9.63 11.92
CA LYS A 179 18.05 8.90 13.15
C LYS A 179 19.46 9.20 13.64
N ILE A 180 20.45 9.10 12.76
CA ILE A 180 21.86 9.41 13.09
C ILE A 180 22.00 10.86 13.59
N ARG A 181 21.32 11.82 12.94
CA ARG A 181 21.35 13.23 13.36
C ARG A 181 20.72 13.44 14.73
N LEU A 182 19.63 12.75 15.04
CA LEU A 182 18.97 12.80 16.34
C LEU A 182 19.86 12.22 17.44
N GLU A 183 20.48 11.07 17.20
CA GLU A 183 21.44 10.45 18.12
C GLU A 183 22.63 11.37 18.40
N GLN A 184 23.21 11.98 17.36
CA GLN A 184 24.31 12.94 17.53
C GLN A 184 23.90 14.17 18.36
N LYS A 185 22.67 14.67 18.17
CA LYS A 185 22.14 15.77 18.99
C LYS A 185 21.97 15.34 20.45
N ALA A 186 21.45 14.15 20.70
CA ALA A 186 21.28 13.61 22.04
C ALA A 186 22.64 13.45 22.76
N ILE A 187 23.65 12.91 22.08
CA ILE A 187 25.01 12.77 22.62
C ILE A 187 25.62 14.14 22.95
N LYS A 188 25.47 15.14 22.06
CA LYS A 188 25.97 16.50 22.32
C LYS A 188 25.29 17.15 23.52
N LEU A 189 23.98 16.95 23.67
CA LEU A 189 23.22 17.45 24.80
C LEU A 189 23.69 16.80 26.11
N ALA A 190 23.84 15.47 26.13
CA ALA A 190 24.33 14.73 27.28
C ALA A 190 25.71 15.22 27.75
N LYS A 191 26.64 15.45 26.80
CA LYS A 191 27.96 16.02 27.12
C LYS A 191 27.86 17.41 27.76
N ARG A 192 27.03 18.30 27.22
CA ARG A 192 26.82 19.64 27.78
C ARG A 192 26.23 19.60 29.19
N VAL A 193 25.29 18.69 29.44
CA VAL A 193 24.69 18.51 30.76
C VAL A 193 25.74 18.04 31.77
N GLU A 194 26.58 17.06 31.39
CA GLU A 194 27.64 16.57 32.28
C GLU A 194 28.72 17.64 32.53
N GLU A 195 29.14 18.37 31.50
CA GLU A 195 30.08 19.49 31.64
C GLU A 195 29.53 20.57 32.58
N ALA A 196 28.25 20.93 32.46
CA ALA A 196 27.60 21.88 33.36
C ALA A 196 27.54 21.35 34.80
N ARG A 197 27.27 20.05 34.99
CA ARG A 197 27.28 19.39 36.31
C ARG A 197 28.66 19.45 36.96
N LEU A 198 29.69 19.10 36.20
CA LEU A 198 31.09 19.15 36.66
C LEU A 198 31.53 20.60 36.96
N ALA A 199 31.13 21.56 36.15
CA ALA A 199 31.41 22.98 36.39
C ALA A 199 30.75 23.48 37.69
N LYS A 200 29.50 23.07 37.95
CA LYS A 200 28.80 23.39 39.21
C LYS A 200 29.53 22.81 40.42
N ILE A 201 29.92 21.53 40.38
CA ILE A 201 30.69 20.89 41.46
C ILE A 201 32.01 21.63 41.71
N ARG A 202 32.72 22.05 40.65
CA ARG A 202 33.96 22.83 40.79
C ARG A 202 33.73 24.19 41.44
N LEU A 203 32.64 24.87 41.06
CA LEU A 203 32.28 26.17 41.63
C LEU A 203 31.91 26.04 43.11
N ASP A 204 31.12 25.03 43.47
CA ASP A 204 30.73 24.76 44.87
C ASP A 204 31.96 24.44 45.73
N LYS A 205 32.88 23.60 45.22
CA LYS A 205 34.16 23.31 45.91
C LYS A 205 35.01 24.57 46.10
N ALA A 206 35.12 25.43 45.08
CA ALA A 206 35.88 26.67 45.17
C ALA A 206 35.25 27.66 46.16
N LYS A 207 33.92 27.75 46.19
CA LYS A 207 33.17 28.58 47.14
C LYS A 207 33.39 28.08 48.57
N TYR A 208 33.24 26.77 48.79
CA TYR A 208 33.50 26.14 50.09
C TYR A 208 34.93 26.42 50.58
N ALA A 209 35.93 26.26 49.73
CA ALA A 209 37.33 26.53 50.08
C ALA A 209 37.56 28.01 50.47
N ARG A 210 36.91 28.96 49.77
CA ARG A 210 37.00 30.40 50.11
C ARG A 210 36.34 30.69 51.45
N GLU A 211 35.15 30.15 51.69
CA GLU A 211 34.43 30.35 52.95
C GLU A 211 35.18 29.72 54.13
N SER A 212 35.70 28.50 53.95
CA SER A 212 36.55 27.81 54.94
C SER A 212 37.81 28.63 55.27
N ASN A 213 38.52 29.13 54.25
CA ASN A 213 39.68 29.99 54.46
C ASN A 213 39.30 31.31 55.17
N SER A 214 38.18 31.93 54.79
CA SER A 214 37.68 33.13 55.47
C SER A 214 37.35 32.87 56.95
N ARG A 215 36.77 31.71 57.29
CA ARG A 215 36.50 31.30 58.67
C ARG A 215 37.80 31.08 59.45
N ALA A 216 38.74 30.34 58.87
CA ALA A 216 40.06 30.13 59.47
C ALA A 216 40.77 31.46 59.78
N MET A 217 40.73 32.41 58.84
CA MET A 217 41.29 33.75 59.02
C MET A 217 40.56 34.56 60.10
N HIS A 218 39.24 34.43 60.21
CA HIS A 218 38.46 35.04 61.30
C HIS A 218 38.88 34.48 62.67
N TRP A 219 38.97 33.16 62.80
CA TRP A 219 39.37 32.51 64.05
C TRP A 219 40.79 32.86 64.49
N LEU A 220 41.72 32.95 63.54
CA LEU A 220 43.08 33.39 63.79
C LEU A 220 43.16 34.84 64.30
N LYS A 221 42.49 35.76 63.59
CA LYS A 221 42.66 37.21 63.83
C LYS A 221 41.78 37.74 64.96
N ASN A 222 40.54 37.28 65.04
CA ASN A 222 39.55 37.85 65.94
C ASN A 222 39.41 37.03 67.22
N GLU A 223 39.41 35.70 67.10
CA GLU A 223 39.20 34.78 68.24
C GLU A 223 40.51 34.23 68.82
N LYS A 224 41.67 34.56 68.20
CA LYS A 224 43.02 34.17 68.63
C LYS A 224 43.20 32.66 68.82
N VAL A 225 42.55 31.86 67.98
CA VAL A 225 42.72 30.40 67.98
C VAL A 225 44.12 30.05 67.46
N PRO A 226 44.92 29.23 68.17
CA PRO A 226 46.22 28.77 67.69
C PRO A 226 46.11 28.05 66.34
N ILE A 227 47.13 28.20 65.48
CA ILE A 227 47.08 27.68 64.11
C ILE A 227 46.94 26.15 64.07
N GLU A 228 47.50 25.47 65.07
CA GLU A 228 47.46 24.02 65.23
C GLU A 228 46.04 23.49 65.49
N LEU A 229 45.15 24.33 66.03
CA LEU A 229 43.77 23.95 66.41
C LEU A 229 42.71 24.42 65.41
N ILE A 230 43.09 25.08 64.32
CA ILE A 230 42.13 25.57 63.30
C ILE A 230 41.40 24.41 62.63
N SER A 231 42.11 23.33 62.32
CA SER A 231 41.52 22.16 61.64
C SER A 231 40.43 21.53 62.50
N GLU A 232 40.73 21.33 63.80
CA GLU A 232 39.78 20.77 64.77
C GLU A 232 38.55 21.69 64.94
N LYS A 233 38.77 23.01 64.96
CA LYS A 233 37.68 23.98 65.05
C LYS A 233 36.79 24.01 63.79
N GLU A 234 37.37 23.82 62.60
CA GLU A 234 36.59 23.66 61.37
C GLU A 234 35.74 22.39 61.39
N GLU A 235 36.28 21.27 61.85
CA GLU A 235 35.54 20.01 61.98
C GLU A 235 34.35 20.14 62.94
N LEU A 236 34.54 20.79 64.10
CA LEU A 236 33.47 21.07 65.04
C LEU A 236 32.39 21.98 64.44
N TYR A 237 32.78 23.06 63.76
CA TYR A 237 31.84 23.94 63.08
C TYR A 237 31.00 23.21 62.03
N LEU A 238 31.61 22.32 61.25
CA LEU A 238 30.90 21.51 60.25
C LEU A 238 29.96 20.50 60.89
N ALA A 239 30.37 19.87 62.01
CA ALA A 239 29.51 18.96 62.76
C ALA A 239 28.28 19.69 63.34
N GLU A 240 28.45 20.90 63.88
CA GLU A 240 27.35 21.73 64.36
C GLU A 240 26.40 22.16 63.24
N GLN A 241 26.94 22.55 62.08
CA GLN A 241 26.13 22.90 60.90
C GLN A 241 25.35 21.70 60.36
N ALA A 242 25.97 20.52 60.31
CA ALA A 242 25.31 19.29 59.87
C ALA A 242 24.15 18.91 60.80
N ASN A 243 24.32 19.04 62.12
CA ASN A 243 23.26 18.77 63.08
C ASN A 243 22.08 19.74 62.94
N ARG A 244 22.33 21.03 62.67
CA ARG A 244 21.27 22.03 62.44
C ARG A 244 20.46 21.82 61.16
N ILE A 245 21.01 21.11 60.18
CA ILE A 245 20.31 20.80 58.92
C ILE A 245 19.47 19.51 59.05
N ALA A 246 19.80 18.66 60.03
CA ALA A 246 19.12 17.38 60.27
C ALA A 246 17.89 17.49 61.19
N GLU A 247 17.74 18.60 61.94
CA GLU A 247 16.55 18.96 62.73
C GLU A 247 15.51 19.73 61.90
#